data_AF-A0A8J8GUB2-F1
#
_entry.id   AF-A0A8J8GUB2-F1
#
_cell.length_a   1.000
_cell.length_b   1.000
_cell.length_c   1.000
_cell.angle_alpha   90.00
_cell.angle_beta   90.00
_cell.angle_gamma   90.00
#
_symmetry.space_group_name_H-M   'P 1'
#
loop_
_entity.id
_entity.type
_entity.pdbx_description
1 polymer ?
#
loop_
_entity_poly.entity_id
_entity_poly.type
_entity_poly.pdbx_seq_one_letter_code
_entity_poly.pdbx_strand_id
1 'polypeptide(L)'
;MKRADLYAELTSIRRSVREATVHFDALADGLDHPRLETVRQRLTTADASVRSAAGGLSLVTRTSIDVVVLMAVGWTTASLAGALLGPGWTITVTVIVLLACFRPLVALLNRLARHANERRTRSDGSAPASTDVLPLLESARIATQQTMHRWLGSHRLKAAAGSPSGLRWLAEQDATVGSLRQLEISLCQAIDSLQIWQADTTGDR
;
A
#
# COMPACT_ATOMS: atom_id res chain seq x y z
N MET A 1 4.30 -12.34 19.41
CA MET A 1 3.56 -11.14 19.04
C MET A 1 2.19 -11.59 18.58
N LYS A 2 1.13 -11.10 19.21
CA LYS A 2 -0.24 -11.42 18.76
C LYS A 2 -0.55 -10.59 17.51
N ARG A 3 -1.52 -11.03 16.69
CA ARG A 3 -1.95 -10.26 15.51
C ARG A 3 -2.44 -8.85 15.86
N ALA A 4 -3.05 -8.66 17.03
CA ALA A 4 -3.47 -7.35 17.51
C ALA A 4 -2.28 -6.40 17.72
N ASP A 5 -1.19 -6.90 18.29
CA ASP A 5 0.04 -6.13 18.53
C ASP A 5 0.70 -5.75 17.19
N LEU A 6 0.77 -6.70 16.24
CA LEU A 6 1.26 -6.44 14.88
C LEU A 6 0.44 -5.32 14.20
N TYR A 7 -0.89 -5.37 14.32
CA TYR A 7 -1.78 -4.40 13.71
C TYR A 7 -1.57 -2.99 14.31
N ALA A 8 -1.38 -2.89 15.63
CA ALA A 8 -1.09 -1.63 16.30
C ALA A 8 0.26 -1.03 15.83
N GLU A 9 1.30 -1.86 15.74
CA GLU A 9 2.62 -1.43 15.24
C GLU A 9 2.54 -0.96 13.77
N LEU A 10 1.88 -1.73 12.91
CA LEU A 10 1.71 -1.36 11.50
C LEU A 10 0.85 -0.11 11.31
N THR A 11 -0.13 0.12 12.18
CA THR A 11 -0.92 1.35 12.18
C THR A 11 -0.06 2.56 12.56
N SER A 12 0.86 2.39 13.51
CA SER A 12 1.83 3.44 13.86
C SER A 12 2.79 3.73 12.70
N ILE A 13 3.36 2.69 12.10
CA ILE A 13 4.24 2.82 10.92
C ILE A 13 3.52 3.52 9.78
N ARG A 14 2.26 3.16 9.52
CA ARG A 14 1.43 3.79 8.50
C ARG A 14 1.23 5.28 8.75
N ARG A 15 1.02 5.66 10.01
CA ARG A 15 0.87 7.07 10.40
C ARG A 15 2.14 7.84 10.04
N SER A 16 3.31 7.34 10.43
CA SER A 16 4.60 7.98 10.14
C SER A 16 4.89 8.07 8.63
N VAL A 17 4.63 7.01 7.85
CA VAL A 17 4.78 7.05 6.39
C VAL A 17 3.85 8.10 5.77
N ARG A 18 2.61 8.20 6.27
CA ARG A 18 1.65 9.17 5.75
C ARG A 18 2.01 10.61 6.10
N GLU A 19 2.48 10.85 7.33
CA GLU A 19 3.02 12.15 7.76
C GLU A 19 4.21 12.55 6.88
N ALA A 20 5.15 11.62 6.65
CA ALA A 20 6.27 11.86 5.74
C ALA A 20 5.82 12.19 4.31
N THR A 21 4.81 11.50 3.78
CA THR A 21 4.24 11.81 2.45
C THR A 21 3.62 13.20 2.40
N VAL A 22 2.85 13.59 3.42
CA VAL A 22 2.25 14.93 3.48
C VAL A 22 3.33 16.01 3.52
N HIS A 23 4.37 15.81 4.33
CA HIS A 23 5.47 16.77 4.41
C HIS A 23 6.29 16.80 3.11
N PHE A 24 6.50 15.65 2.49
CA PHE A 24 7.17 15.54 1.19
C PHE A 24 6.39 16.27 0.09
N ASP A 25 5.08 16.07 0.01
CA ASP A 25 4.23 16.73 -0.99
C ASP A 25 4.21 18.26 -0.78
N ALA A 26 4.23 18.74 0.47
CA ALA A 26 4.37 20.17 0.77
C ALA A 26 5.75 20.73 0.37
N LEU A 27 6.81 19.94 0.49
CA LEU A 27 8.18 20.32 0.12
C LEU A 27 8.38 20.30 -1.40
N ALA A 28 7.75 19.35 -2.09
CA ALA A 28 7.82 19.16 -3.53
C ALA A 28 6.83 20.05 -4.31
N ASP A 29 5.97 20.80 -3.62
CA ASP A 29 4.99 21.68 -4.27
C ASP A 29 5.70 22.77 -5.07
N GLY A 30 5.44 22.81 -6.38
CA GLY A 30 6.11 23.72 -7.32
C GLY A 30 7.52 23.30 -7.78
N LEU A 31 8.02 22.12 -7.41
CA LEU A 31 9.32 21.59 -7.85
C LEU A 31 9.15 20.39 -8.80
N ASP A 32 9.29 20.61 -10.10
CA ASP A 32 9.33 19.54 -11.10
C ASP A 32 10.74 18.95 -11.19
N HIS A 33 11.01 17.94 -10.36
CA HIS A 33 12.29 17.22 -10.38
C HIS A 33 12.06 15.70 -10.47
N PRO A 34 12.69 14.98 -11.42
CA PRO A 34 12.45 13.55 -11.67
C PRO A 34 12.72 12.65 -10.44
N ARG A 35 13.61 13.09 -9.54
CA ARG A 35 13.86 12.39 -8.28
C ARG A 35 12.75 12.57 -7.24
N LEU A 36 12.04 13.69 -7.24
CA LEU A 36 10.92 13.90 -6.34
C LEU A 36 9.75 12.98 -6.71
N GLU A 37 9.50 12.78 -8.01
CA GLU A 37 8.50 11.81 -8.45
C GLU A 37 8.89 10.37 -8.11
N THR A 38 10.17 10.05 -8.19
CA THR A 38 10.68 8.75 -7.72
C THR A 38 10.41 8.56 -6.23
N VAL A 39 10.67 9.57 -5.38
CA VAL A 39 10.36 9.51 -3.94
C VAL A 39 8.86 9.31 -3.70
N ARG A 40 8.00 10.05 -4.41
CA ARG A 40 6.53 9.90 -4.32
C ARG A 40 6.08 8.48 -4.68
N GLN A 41 6.64 7.89 -5.73
CA GLN A 41 6.36 6.51 -6.12
C GLN A 41 6.83 5.49 -5.06
N ARG A 42 7.94 5.77 -4.37
CA ARG A 42 8.42 4.90 -3.27
C ARG A 42 7.55 5.02 -2.02
N LEU A 43 7.11 6.22 -1.65
CA LEU A 43 6.22 6.43 -0.51
C LEU A 43 4.84 5.80 -0.72
N THR A 44 4.30 5.87 -1.94
CA THR A 44 3.05 5.17 -2.29
C THR A 44 3.20 3.65 -2.24
N THR A 45 4.35 3.13 -2.68
CA THR A 45 4.68 1.70 -2.56
C THR A 45 4.80 1.29 -1.08
N ALA A 46 5.43 2.11 -0.25
CA ALA A 46 5.55 1.87 1.19
C ALA A 46 4.17 1.79 1.87
N ASP A 47 3.26 2.75 1.62
CA ASP A 47 1.91 2.69 2.20
C ASP A 47 1.12 1.46 1.71
N ALA A 48 1.31 1.03 0.46
CA ALA A 48 0.72 -0.22 -0.05
C ALA A 48 1.26 -1.45 0.69
N SER A 49 2.57 -1.52 0.93
CA SER A 49 3.22 -2.61 1.67
C SER A 49 2.78 -2.65 3.14
N VAL A 50 2.62 -1.49 3.81
CA VAL A 50 2.09 -1.44 5.18
C VAL A 50 0.66 -1.99 5.24
N ARG A 51 -0.20 -1.62 4.28
CA ARG A 51 -1.57 -2.15 4.21
C ARG A 51 -1.60 -3.66 3.99
N SER A 52 -0.74 -4.17 3.10
CA SER A 52 -0.58 -5.60 2.85
C SER A 52 -0.13 -6.33 4.12
N ALA A 53 0.88 -5.81 4.82
CA ALA A 53 1.36 -6.36 6.08
C ALA A 53 0.29 -6.36 7.18
N ALA A 54 -0.59 -5.35 7.21
CA ALA A 54 -1.65 -5.20 8.21
C ALA A 54 -2.86 -6.10 7.96
N GLY A 55 -2.83 -6.95 6.93
CA GLY A 55 -3.97 -7.74 6.49
C GLY A 55 -5.08 -6.90 5.85
N GLY A 56 -4.78 -5.69 5.39
CA GLY A 56 -5.72 -4.88 4.60
C GLY A 56 -6.08 -5.64 3.33
N LEU A 57 -7.38 -5.91 3.14
CA LEU A 57 -8.01 -6.74 2.09
C LEU A 57 -6.95 -7.31 1.16
N SER A 58 -6.50 -8.53 1.47
CA SER A 58 -5.48 -9.18 0.67
C SER A 58 -5.93 -9.16 -0.79
N LEU A 59 -4.98 -9.27 -1.73
CA LEU A 59 -5.33 -9.32 -3.14
C LEU A 59 -6.48 -10.33 -3.40
N VAL A 60 -6.52 -11.42 -2.61
CA VAL A 60 -7.57 -12.43 -2.53
C VAL A 60 -8.91 -11.91 -2.01
N THR A 61 -8.92 -11.07 -0.97
CA THR A 61 -10.16 -10.46 -0.44
C THR A 61 -10.71 -9.38 -1.38
N ARG A 62 -9.84 -8.66 -2.09
CA ARG A 62 -10.25 -7.70 -3.13
C ARG A 62 -10.78 -8.43 -4.36
N THR A 63 -10.08 -9.50 -4.80
CA THR A 63 -10.58 -10.36 -5.89
C THR A 63 -11.84 -11.11 -5.50
N SER A 64 -12.03 -11.53 -4.25
CA SER A 64 -13.26 -12.22 -3.84
C SER A 64 -14.46 -11.27 -3.84
N ILE A 65 -14.29 -10.02 -3.43
CA ILE A 65 -15.32 -8.99 -3.57
C ILE A 65 -15.61 -8.72 -5.06
N ASP A 66 -14.58 -8.56 -5.89
CA ASP A 66 -14.77 -8.37 -7.33
C ASP A 66 -15.48 -9.58 -7.97
N VAL A 67 -15.11 -10.81 -7.60
CA VAL A 67 -15.74 -12.05 -8.10
C VAL A 67 -17.21 -12.14 -7.68
N VAL A 68 -17.54 -11.84 -6.41
CA VAL A 68 -18.93 -11.86 -5.93
C VAL A 68 -19.78 -10.83 -6.66
N VAL A 69 -19.24 -9.62 -6.85
CA VAL A 69 -19.95 -8.55 -7.57
C VAL A 69 -20.10 -8.90 -9.05
N LEU A 70 -19.04 -9.40 -9.71
CA LEU A 70 -19.09 -9.84 -11.11
C LEU A 70 -20.04 -11.02 -11.31
N MET A 71 -20.12 -11.96 -10.35
CA MET A 71 -21.11 -13.04 -10.39
C MET A 71 -22.54 -12.52 -10.29
N ALA A 72 -22.83 -11.62 -9.34
CA ALA A 72 -24.16 -11.07 -9.17
C ALA A 72 -24.62 -10.25 -10.40
N VAL A 73 -23.73 -9.43 -10.94
CA VAL A 73 -23.98 -8.63 -12.16
C VAL A 73 -24.07 -9.53 -13.39
N GLY A 74 -23.18 -10.52 -13.52
CA GLY A 74 -23.19 -11.47 -14.63
C GLY A 74 -24.47 -12.31 -14.66
N TRP A 75 -24.91 -12.82 -13.51
CA TRP A 75 -26.14 -13.61 -13.39
C TRP A 75 -27.40 -12.81 -13.74
N THR A 76 -27.53 -11.59 -13.23
CA THR A 76 -28.67 -10.71 -13.51
C THR A 76 -28.71 -10.28 -14.97
N THR A 77 -27.56 -10.01 -15.59
CA THR A 77 -27.49 -9.67 -17.01
C THR A 77 -27.79 -10.85 -17.91
N ALA A 78 -27.27 -12.04 -17.58
CA ALA A 78 -27.49 -13.26 -18.37
C ALA A 78 -28.97 -13.70 -18.34
N SER A 79 -29.62 -13.61 -17.18
CA SER A 79 -31.05 -13.94 -17.05
C SER A 79 -31.93 -12.96 -17.82
N LEU A 80 -31.63 -11.66 -17.80
CA LEU A 80 -32.37 -10.65 -18.57
C LEU A 80 -32.14 -10.77 -20.08
N ALA A 81 -30.88 -10.94 -20.51
CA ALA A 81 -30.52 -11.05 -21.91
C ALA A 81 -31.06 -12.34 -22.55
N GLY A 82 -31.04 -13.46 -21.82
CA GLY A 82 -31.65 -14.71 -22.27
C GLY A 82 -33.16 -14.61 -22.46
N ALA A 83 -33.85 -13.87 -21.58
CA ALA A 83 -35.29 -13.65 -21.69
C ALA A 83 -35.67 -12.72 -22.86
N LEU A 84 -34.83 -11.74 -23.20
CA LEU A 84 -35.17 -10.69 -24.17
C LEU A 84 -34.61 -10.92 -25.58
N LEU A 85 -33.41 -11.52 -25.68
CA LEU A 85 -32.63 -11.59 -26.94
C LEU A 85 -32.32 -13.03 -27.36
N GLY A 86 -32.71 -14.00 -26.54
CA GLY A 86 -32.45 -15.42 -26.76
C GLY A 86 -31.01 -15.85 -26.41
N PRO A 87 -30.75 -17.17 -26.43
CA PRO A 87 -29.52 -17.75 -25.88
C PRO A 87 -28.25 -17.35 -26.65
N GLY A 88 -28.35 -17.04 -27.95
CA GLY A 88 -27.20 -16.68 -28.80
C GLY A 88 -26.56 -15.33 -28.45
N TRP A 89 -27.33 -14.38 -27.90
CA TRP A 89 -26.84 -13.03 -27.56
C TRP A 89 -26.48 -12.86 -26.09
N THR A 90 -26.87 -13.83 -25.25
CA THR A 90 -26.73 -13.74 -23.81
C THR A 90 -25.28 -13.58 -23.38
N ILE A 91 -24.36 -14.34 -23.98
CA ILE A 91 -22.93 -14.29 -23.66
C ILE A 91 -22.34 -12.92 -24.01
N THR A 92 -22.61 -12.43 -25.22
CA THR A 92 -22.07 -11.15 -25.72
C THR A 92 -22.52 -9.97 -24.87
N VAL A 93 -23.82 -9.92 -24.53
CA VAL A 93 -24.37 -8.85 -23.68
C VAL A 93 -23.80 -8.91 -22.27
N THR A 94 -23.66 -10.11 -21.70
CA THR A 94 -23.10 -10.29 -20.35
C THR A 94 -21.64 -9.82 -20.27
N VAL A 95 -20.82 -10.13 -21.27
CA VAL A 95 -19.41 -9.69 -21.33
C VAL A 95 -19.29 -8.17 -21.44
N ILE A 96 -20.12 -7.53 -22.29
CA ILE A 96 -20.11 -6.07 -22.48
C ILE A 96 -20.49 -5.35 -21.17
N VAL A 97 -21.53 -5.84 -20.47
CA VAL A 97 -21.96 -5.25 -19.19
C VAL A 97 -20.92 -5.45 -18.10
N LEU A 98 -20.29 -6.62 -18.01
CA LEU A 98 -19.19 -6.87 -17.07
C LEU A 98 -18.03 -5.89 -17.28
N LEU A 99 -17.61 -5.69 -18.53
CA LEU A 99 -16.55 -4.73 -18.87
C LEU A 99 -16.95 -3.28 -18.55
N ALA A 100 -18.19 -2.89 -18.84
CA ALA A 100 -18.71 -1.56 -18.54
C ALA A 100 -18.80 -1.28 -17.03
N CYS A 101 -19.13 -2.29 -16.23
CA CYS A 101 -19.26 -2.18 -14.77
C CYS A 101 -17.91 -2.28 -14.02
N PHE A 102 -16.88 -2.86 -14.62
CA PHE A 102 -15.61 -3.09 -13.93
C PHE A 102 -14.90 -1.79 -13.54
N ARG A 103 -14.77 -0.83 -14.47
CA ARG A 103 -14.12 0.47 -14.20
C ARG A 103 -14.80 1.30 -13.10
N PRO A 104 -16.13 1.53 -13.13
CA PRO A 104 -16.79 2.28 -12.07
C PRO A 104 -16.71 1.58 -10.72
N LEU A 105 -16.72 0.23 -10.68
CA LEU A 105 -16.55 -0.52 -9.44
C LEU A 105 -15.17 -0.26 -8.80
N VAL A 106 -14.10 -0.34 -9.58
CA VAL A 106 -12.74 -0.04 -9.11
C VAL A 106 -12.63 1.41 -8.63
N ALA A 107 -13.22 2.36 -9.35
CA ALA A 107 -13.24 3.76 -8.95
C ALA A 107 -14.01 3.99 -7.65
N LEU A 108 -15.15 3.31 -7.47
CA LEU A 108 -15.98 3.39 -6.27
C LEU A 108 -15.25 2.80 -5.06
N LEU A 109 -14.61 1.64 -5.19
CA LEU A 109 -13.82 1.02 -4.13
C LEU A 109 -12.64 1.91 -3.72
N ASN A 110 -11.96 2.53 -4.68
CA ASN A 110 -10.89 3.49 -4.38
C ASN A 110 -11.42 4.75 -3.69
N ARG A 111 -12.60 5.25 -4.06
CA ARG A 111 -13.26 6.38 -3.37
C ARG A 111 -13.68 6.02 -1.96
N LEU A 112 -14.30 4.87 -1.75
CA LEU A 112 -14.72 4.39 -0.43
C LEU A 112 -13.51 4.17 0.49
N ALA A 113 -12.43 3.60 -0.04
CA ALA A 113 -11.16 3.48 0.66
C ALA A 113 -10.60 4.86 1.03
N ARG A 114 -10.63 5.82 0.12
CA ARG A 114 -10.17 7.20 0.36
C ARG A 114 -11.02 7.90 1.42
N HIS A 115 -12.34 7.78 1.37
CA HIS A 115 -13.27 8.43 2.30
C HIS A 115 -13.25 7.81 3.70
N ALA A 116 -13.14 6.48 3.79
CA ALA A 116 -12.92 5.79 5.07
C ALA A 116 -11.56 6.16 5.68
N ASN A 117 -10.56 6.44 4.85
CA ASN A 117 -9.23 6.84 5.27
C ASN A 117 -9.19 8.32 5.69
N GLU A 118 -9.96 9.20 5.05
CA GLU A 118 -10.15 10.63 5.43
C GLU A 118 -10.82 10.76 6.81
N ARG A 119 -11.88 9.98 7.09
CA ARG A 119 -12.54 10.00 8.42
C ARG A 119 -11.64 9.58 9.57
N ARG A 120 -10.62 8.74 9.31
CA ARG A 120 -9.65 8.28 10.31
C ARG A 120 -8.45 9.21 10.47
N THR A 121 -8.34 10.26 9.67
CA THR A 121 -7.14 11.14 9.60
C THR A 121 -7.43 12.63 9.61
N ARG A 122 -8.61 13.04 10.11
CA ARG A 122 -8.74 14.39 10.68
C ARG A 122 -7.87 14.46 11.93
N SER A 123 -6.58 14.75 11.72
CA SER A 123 -5.68 15.28 12.74
C SER A 123 -5.88 16.79 12.71
N ASP A 124 -6.32 17.36 13.83
CA ASP A 124 -6.39 18.80 14.01
C ASP A 124 -4.97 19.38 13.98
N GLY A 125 -4.74 20.33 13.08
CA GLY A 125 -3.79 21.43 13.30
C GLY A 125 -2.32 21.20 12.95
N SER A 126 -1.82 22.13 12.12
CA SER A 126 -0.43 22.52 11.85
C SER A 126 0.47 21.58 11.00
N ALA A 127 0.86 22.09 9.83
CA ALA A 127 1.93 21.55 9.00
C ALA A 127 3.30 21.96 9.58
N PRO A 128 4.23 21.03 9.88
CA PRO A 128 5.60 21.35 10.29
C PRO A 128 6.52 21.63 9.09
N ALA A 129 7.68 22.22 9.37
CA ALA A 129 8.64 22.71 8.40
C ALA A 129 9.33 21.58 7.59
N SER A 130 9.80 21.93 6.39
CA SER A 130 10.43 21.09 5.37
C SER A 130 11.67 20.29 5.80
N THR A 131 12.16 20.46 7.03
CA THR A 131 13.33 19.74 7.59
C THR A 131 12.99 18.38 8.21
N ASP A 132 11.72 18.04 8.38
CA ASP A 132 11.31 16.89 9.21
C ASP A 132 11.03 15.58 8.45
N VAL A 133 11.26 15.49 7.13
CA VAL A 133 10.91 14.29 6.35
C VAL A 133 11.88 13.12 6.56
N LEU A 134 13.19 13.37 6.56
CA LEU A 134 14.21 12.33 6.74
C LEU A 134 14.08 11.61 8.10
N PRO A 135 13.97 12.34 9.24
CA PRO A 135 13.78 11.72 10.54
C PRO A 135 12.51 10.86 10.63
N LEU A 136 11.42 11.29 9.97
CA LEU A 136 10.18 10.51 9.92
C LEU A 136 10.37 9.20 9.15
N LEU A 137 11.06 9.22 8.01
CA LEU A 137 11.34 8.00 7.24
C LEU A 137 12.30 7.06 7.96
N GLU A 138 13.33 7.59 8.62
CA GLU A 138 14.24 6.80 9.46
C GLU A 138 13.51 6.15 10.63
N SER A 139 12.64 6.91 11.32
CA SER A 139 11.83 6.36 12.41
C SER A 139 10.89 5.25 11.93
N ALA A 140 10.26 5.41 10.76
CA ALA A 140 9.41 4.40 10.14
C ALA A 140 10.21 3.15 9.73
N ARG A 141 11.45 3.32 9.25
CA ARG A 141 12.34 2.21 8.91
C ARG A 141 12.75 1.43 10.15
N ILE A 142 13.19 2.12 11.21
CA ILE A 142 13.57 1.49 12.48
C ILE A 142 12.38 0.73 13.06
N ALA A 143 11.19 1.34 13.07
CA ALA A 143 9.97 0.68 13.53
C ALA A 143 9.68 -0.58 12.71
N THR A 144 9.79 -0.51 11.37
CA THR A 144 9.60 -1.67 10.48
C THR A 144 10.57 -2.80 10.79
N GLN A 145 11.85 -2.50 10.99
CA GLN A 145 12.87 -3.49 11.36
C GLN A 145 12.58 -4.13 12.72
N GLN A 146 12.20 -3.33 13.71
CA GLN A 146 11.81 -3.84 15.03
C GLN A 146 10.58 -4.75 14.95
N THR A 147 9.54 -4.35 14.22
CA THR A 147 8.34 -5.16 13.99
C THR A 147 8.67 -6.48 13.32
N MET A 148 9.50 -6.46 12.27
CA MET A 148 9.97 -7.68 11.59
C MET A 148 10.75 -8.59 12.55
N HIS A 149 11.67 -8.02 13.34
CA HIS A 149 12.45 -8.79 14.32
C HIS A 149 11.57 -9.41 15.42
N ARG A 150 10.58 -8.67 15.93
CA ARG A 150 9.60 -9.17 16.91
C ARG A 150 8.72 -10.27 16.33
N TRP A 151 8.24 -10.10 15.10
CA TRP A 151 7.45 -11.11 14.37
C TRP A 151 8.23 -12.42 14.24
N LEU A 152 9.44 -12.35 13.67
CA LEU A 152 10.33 -13.49 13.47
C LEU A 152 10.71 -14.16 14.80
N GLY A 153 10.96 -13.36 15.85
CA GLY A 153 11.20 -13.85 17.20
C GLY A 153 10.05 -14.67 17.76
N SER A 154 8.83 -14.16 17.59
CA SER A 154 7.66 -14.83 18.15
C SER A 154 7.25 -16.12 17.44
N HIS A 155 7.64 -16.30 16.18
CA HIS A 155 7.38 -17.52 15.41
C HIS A 155 8.59 -18.47 15.39
N ARG A 156 9.64 -18.20 16.19
CA ARG A 156 10.91 -18.96 16.21
C ARG A 156 11.60 -19.04 14.84
N LEU A 157 11.33 -18.07 13.95
CA LEU A 157 11.89 -18.00 12.60
C LEU A 157 13.21 -17.23 12.53
N LYS A 158 13.75 -16.78 13.67
CA LYS A 158 15.02 -16.03 13.76
C LYS A 158 16.20 -16.78 13.12
N ALA A 159 16.29 -18.10 13.29
CA ALA A 159 17.37 -18.89 12.73
C ALA A 159 17.32 -18.90 11.19
N ALA A 160 16.12 -19.02 10.60
CA ALA A 160 15.93 -18.95 9.15
C ALA A 160 16.15 -17.52 8.62
N ALA A 161 15.90 -16.48 9.41
CA ALA A 161 16.18 -15.09 9.02
C ALA A 161 17.66 -14.68 9.15
N GLY A 162 18.53 -15.55 9.66
CA GLY A 162 19.95 -15.26 9.91
C GLY A 162 20.81 -15.12 8.65
N SER A 163 20.28 -15.43 7.48
CA SER A 163 20.96 -15.26 6.19
C SER A 163 20.07 -14.55 5.16
N PRO A 164 20.66 -13.85 4.17
CA PRO A 164 19.88 -13.19 3.11
C PRO A 164 19.02 -14.16 2.30
N SER A 165 19.51 -15.38 2.07
CA SER A 165 18.77 -16.45 1.37
C SER A 165 17.62 -16.97 2.22
N GLY A 166 17.83 -17.15 3.52
CA GLY A 166 16.79 -17.60 4.45
C GLY A 166 15.70 -16.55 4.69
N LEU A 167 16.07 -15.26 4.79
CA LEU A 167 15.10 -14.16 4.83
C LEU A 167 14.28 -14.08 3.53
N ARG A 168 14.90 -14.37 2.37
CA ARG A 168 14.20 -14.40 1.08
C ARG A 168 13.20 -15.55 1.01
N TRP A 169 13.63 -16.75 1.39
CA TRP A 169 12.75 -17.90 1.47
C TRP A 169 11.57 -17.63 2.44
N LEU A 170 11.84 -17.04 3.61
CA LEU A 170 10.78 -16.65 4.55
C LEU A 170 9.80 -15.62 3.96
N ALA A 171 10.29 -14.65 3.19
CA ALA A 171 9.45 -13.65 2.53
C ALA A 171 8.53 -14.27 1.45
N GLU A 172 8.94 -15.37 0.83
CA GLU A 172 8.12 -16.13 -0.12
C GLU A 172 7.05 -16.97 0.57
N GLN A 173 7.34 -17.47 1.78
CA GLN A 173 6.44 -18.34 2.55
C GLN A 173 5.48 -17.56 3.46
N ASP A 174 5.89 -16.41 4.00
CA ASP A 174 5.09 -15.57 4.90
C ASP A 174 4.86 -14.20 4.26
N ALA A 175 3.61 -13.96 3.84
CA ALA A 175 3.18 -12.70 3.23
C ALA A 175 3.43 -11.47 4.12
N THR A 176 3.43 -11.63 5.44
CA THR A 176 3.71 -10.57 6.41
C THR A 176 5.18 -10.18 6.33
N VAL A 177 6.08 -11.18 6.35
CA VAL A 177 7.53 -10.98 6.22
C VAL A 177 7.86 -10.40 4.85
N GLY A 178 7.23 -10.90 3.79
CA GLY A 178 7.38 -10.35 2.44
C GLY A 178 6.97 -8.88 2.35
N SER A 179 5.84 -8.52 2.96
CA SER A 179 5.35 -7.13 2.97
C SER A 179 6.24 -6.20 3.81
N LEU A 180 6.69 -6.64 4.99
CA LEU A 180 7.61 -5.88 5.84
C LEU A 180 8.97 -5.65 5.18
N ARG A 181 9.50 -6.66 4.46
CA ARG A 181 10.74 -6.54 3.70
C ARG A 181 10.61 -5.56 2.53
N GLN A 182 9.49 -5.62 1.80
CA GLN A 182 9.23 -4.68 0.70
C GLN A 182 9.09 -3.24 1.20
N LEU A 183 8.45 -3.07 2.36
CA LEU A 183 8.36 -1.79 3.04
C LEU A 183 9.74 -1.25 3.42
N GLU A 184 10.59 -2.06 4.05
CA GLU A 184 11.95 -1.67 4.40
C GLU A 184 12.77 -1.23 3.18
N ILE A 185 12.72 -2.00 2.08
CA ILE A 185 13.41 -1.64 0.83
C ILE A 185 12.90 -0.30 0.29
N SER A 186 11.59 -0.09 0.29
CA SER A 186 10.99 1.15 -0.22
C SER A 186 11.38 2.35 0.62
N LEU A 187 11.46 2.19 1.95
CA LEU A 187 11.92 3.24 2.87
C LEU A 187 13.40 3.56 2.68
N CYS A 188 14.28 2.56 2.56
CA CYS A 188 15.69 2.80 2.26
C CYS A 188 15.87 3.57 0.95
N GLN A 189 15.20 3.14 -0.13
CA GLN A 189 15.29 3.81 -1.43
C GLN A 189 14.75 5.25 -1.39
N ALA A 190 13.69 5.51 -0.62
CA ALA A 190 13.17 6.86 -0.42
C ALA A 190 14.16 7.75 0.34
N ILE A 191 14.78 7.24 1.41
CA ILE A 191 15.82 7.94 2.18
C ILE A 191 17.02 8.26 1.28
N ASP A 192 17.55 7.26 0.56
CA ASP A 192 18.70 7.45 -0.34
C ASP A 192 18.39 8.52 -1.40
N SER A 193 17.21 8.45 -2.02
CA SER A 193 16.79 9.40 -3.05
C SER A 193 16.69 10.83 -2.50
N LEU A 194 16.20 11.00 -1.28
CA LEU A 194 16.12 12.29 -0.60
C LEU A 194 17.51 12.83 -0.22
N GLN A 195 18.41 11.98 0.29
CA GLN A 195 19.77 12.37 0.63
C GLN A 195 20.57 12.82 -0.59
N ILE A 196 20.46 12.10 -1.72
CA ILE A 196 21.13 12.48 -2.96
C ILE A 196 20.55 13.80 -3.51
N TRP A 197 19.22 13.99 -3.45
CA TRP A 197 18.61 15.26 -3.84
C TRP A 197 19.08 16.44 -2.96
N GLN A 198 19.12 16.25 -1.63
CA GLN A 198 19.63 17.27 -0.72
C GLN A 198 21.08 17.63 -1.03
N ALA A 199 21.94 16.63 -1.23
CA ALA A 199 23.35 16.83 -1.58
C ALA A 199 23.51 17.65 -2.87
N ASP A 200 22.77 17.31 -3.93
CA ASP A 200 22.81 18.04 -5.21
C ASP A 200 22.34 19.49 -5.03
N THR A 201 21.29 19.75 -4.24
CA THR A 201 20.81 21.12 -3.99
C THR A 201 21.70 21.96 -3.08
N THR A 202 22.50 21.33 -2.21
CA THR A 202 23.45 22.04 -1.34
C THR A 202 24.83 22.24 -1.98
N GLY A 203 25.19 21.44 -2.98
CA GLY A 203 26.47 21.56 -3.70
C GLY A 203 26.52 22.69 -4.73
N ASP A 204 25.36 23.22 -5.13
CA ASP A 204 25.21 24.34 -6.08
C ASP A 204 25.18 25.72 -5.38
N ARG A 205 25.56 25.81 -4.10
CA ARG A 205 25.70 27.06 -3.33
C ARG A 205 27.13 27.30 -2.90
#